data_AF-A0A848X936-F1
#
_entry.id   AF-A0A848X936-F1
#
_cell.length_a   1.000
_cell.length_b   1.000
_cell.length_c   1.000
_cell.angle_alpha   90.00
_cell.angle_beta   90.00
_cell.angle_gamma   90.00
#
_symmetry.space_group_name_H-M   'P 1'
#
loop_
_entity.id
_entity.type
_entity.pdbx_description
1 polymer ?
#
loop_
_entity_poly.entity_id
_entity_poly.type
_entity_poly.pdbx_seq_one_letter_code
_entity_poly.pdbx_strand_id
1 'polypeptide(L)'
;MAFKDFMKRTVAVGIAAQLLVATQYGTMAQAQMISTDTAINGHVVDTSRAALLQELQRAEIRDELVRQGIDPAEVEARLSALSDAEIQQTLSQMEDGSSGAGIVGTLGAIFIILLITDILCLTRLFNFTRCVR
;
A
#
# COMPACT_ATOMS: atom_id res chain seq x y z
N MET A 1 -51.22 -23.98 -45.59
CA MET A 1 -50.10 -23.01 -45.57
C MET A 1 -50.13 -22.07 -44.37
N ALA A 2 -51.29 -21.49 -44.02
CA ALA A 2 -51.42 -20.49 -42.94
C ALA A 2 -50.81 -20.88 -41.56
N PHE A 3 -50.93 -22.15 -41.14
CA PHE A 3 -50.41 -22.59 -39.83
C PHE A 3 -48.88 -22.58 -39.74
N LYS A 4 -48.18 -22.88 -40.84
CA LYS A 4 -46.72 -22.93 -40.91
C LYS A 4 -46.11 -21.52 -40.91
N ASP A 5 -46.80 -20.56 -41.51
CA ASP A 5 -46.36 -19.15 -41.56
C ASP A 5 -46.66 -18.42 -40.25
N PHE A 6 -47.75 -18.76 -39.57
CA PHE A 6 -48.06 -18.29 -38.21
C PHE A 6 -47.01 -18.77 -37.21
N MET A 7 -46.62 -20.05 -37.28
CA MET A 7 -45.64 -20.66 -36.40
C MET A 7 -44.20 -20.12 -36.62
N LYS A 8 -43.83 -19.83 -37.87
CA LYS A 8 -42.54 -19.17 -38.18
C LYS A 8 -42.47 -17.73 -37.65
N ARG A 9 -43.57 -16.97 -37.73
CA ARG A 9 -43.64 -15.60 -37.21
C ARG A 9 -43.56 -15.57 -35.69
N THR A 10 -44.24 -16.47 -34.98
CA THR A 10 -44.17 -16.53 -33.52
C THR A 10 -42.80 -16.98 -33.03
N VAL A 11 -42.15 -17.94 -33.70
CA VAL A 11 -40.77 -18.35 -33.38
C VAL A 11 -39.76 -17.23 -33.65
N ALA A 12 -39.89 -16.51 -34.78
CA ALA A 12 -39.00 -15.39 -35.10
C ALA A 12 -39.14 -14.24 -34.08
N VAL A 13 -40.36 -13.93 -33.64
CA VAL A 13 -40.60 -12.92 -32.60
C VAL A 13 -40.05 -13.38 -31.25
N GLY A 14 -40.16 -14.67 -30.91
CA GLY A 14 -39.56 -15.23 -29.70
C GLY A 14 -38.03 -15.10 -29.68
N ILE A 15 -37.37 -15.45 -30.79
CA ILE A 15 -35.90 -15.33 -30.92
C ILE A 15 -35.45 -13.86 -30.84
N ALA A 16 -36.19 -12.94 -31.49
CA ALA A 16 -35.89 -11.51 -31.44
C ALA A 16 -36.06 -10.94 -30.03
N ALA A 17 -37.11 -11.35 -29.30
CA ALA A 17 -37.33 -10.95 -27.91
C ALA A 17 -36.21 -11.47 -26.99
N GLN A 18 -35.72 -12.69 -27.21
CA GLN A 18 -34.61 -13.25 -26.45
C GLN A 18 -33.28 -12.53 -26.73
N LEU A 19 -33.02 -12.12 -27.97
CA LEU A 19 -31.83 -11.31 -28.29
C LEU A 19 -31.88 -9.95 -27.59
N LEU A 20 -33.03 -9.28 -27.57
CA LEU A 20 -33.25 -7.99 -26.91
C LEU A 20 -33.02 -8.06 -25.39
N VAL A 21 -33.47 -9.14 -24.75
CA VAL A 21 -33.24 -9.36 -23.31
C VAL A 21 -31.78 -9.71 -23.03
N ALA A 22 -31.12 -10.49 -23.90
CA ALA A 22 -29.71 -10.83 -23.74
C ALA A 22 -28.77 -9.61 -23.80
N THR A 23 -29.09 -8.61 -24.63
CA THR A 23 -28.32 -7.36 -24.72
C THR A 23 -28.40 -6.47 -23.48
N GLN A 24 -29.41 -6.64 -22.60
CA GLN A 24 -29.52 -5.87 -21.35
C GLN A 24 -28.53 -6.33 -20.27
N TYR A 25 -27.94 -7.52 -20.42
CA TYR A 25 -26.89 -8.03 -19.52
C TYR A 25 -25.47 -7.65 -19.98
N GLY A 26 -25.35 -6.96 -21.12
CA GLY A 26 -24.08 -6.52 -21.68
C GLY A 26 -23.71 -5.13 -21.18
N THR A 27 -22.53 -5.04 -20.58
CA THR A 27 -21.81 -3.81 -20.18
C THR A 27 -22.37 -3.09 -18.94
N MET A 28 -22.19 -3.72 -17.77
CA MET A 28 -21.56 -2.95 -16.70
C MET A 28 -20.14 -2.65 -17.19
N ALA A 29 -19.96 -1.56 -17.93
CA ALA A 29 -18.65 -0.98 -18.07
C ALA A 29 -18.22 -0.65 -16.64
N GLN A 30 -17.37 -1.50 -16.07
CA GLN A 30 -16.56 -1.17 -14.91
C GLN A 30 -15.60 -0.08 -15.39
N ALA A 31 -16.13 1.12 -15.62
CA ALA A 31 -15.36 2.34 -15.57
C ALA A 31 -14.99 2.49 -14.09
N GLN A 32 -14.03 1.70 -13.64
CA GLN A 32 -13.31 1.99 -12.43
C GLN A 32 -12.82 3.42 -12.65
N MET A 33 -13.37 4.35 -11.89
CA MET A 33 -12.80 5.69 -11.84
C MET A 33 -11.34 5.45 -11.44
N ILE A 34 -10.42 5.75 -12.36
CA ILE A 34 -9.04 6.00 -12.00
C ILE A 34 -9.13 7.28 -11.18
N SER A 35 -9.43 7.11 -9.89
CA SER A 35 -9.51 8.20 -8.94
C SER A 35 -8.18 8.94 -9.02
N THR A 36 -8.17 10.25 -8.84
CA THR A 36 -6.94 11.03 -8.74
C THR A 36 -5.96 10.40 -7.75
N ASP A 37 -6.44 9.64 -6.75
CA ASP A 37 -5.66 8.78 -5.87
C ASP A 37 -4.72 7.81 -6.60
N THR A 38 -5.13 7.20 -7.71
CA THR A 38 -4.27 6.29 -8.49
C THR A 38 -3.18 7.04 -9.27
N ALA A 39 -3.46 8.25 -9.76
CA ALA A 39 -2.45 9.12 -10.37
C ALA A 39 -1.49 9.71 -9.32
N ILE A 40 -2.01 10.09 -8.15
CA ILE A 40 -1.22 10.53 -6.99
C ILE A 40 -0.36 9.37 -6.50
N ASN A 41 -0.89 8.15 -6.39
CA ASN A 41 -0.13 6.97 -6.01
C ASN A 41 1.00 6.67 -7.00
N GLY A 42 0.76 6.82 -8.31
CA GLY A 42 1.84 6.73 -9.31
C GLY A 42 2.95 7.76 -9.07
N HIS A 43 2.59 9.02 -8.80
CA HIS A 43 3.57 10.05 -8.44
C HIS A 43 4.28 9.80 -7.10
N VAL A 44 3.58 9.26 -6.10
CA VAL A 44 4.16 8.86 -4.81
C VAL A 44 5.15 7.71 -5.00
N VAL A 45 4.86 6.75 -5.87
CA VAL A 45 5.78 5.66 -6.22
C VAL A 45 7.03 6.20 -6.90
N ASP A 46 6.89 7.05 -7.92
CA ASP A 46 8.03 7.60 -8.66
C ASP A 46 8.96 8.42 -7.75
N THR A 47 8.38 9.26 -6.89
CA THR A 47 9.14 10.03 -5.90
C THR A 47 9.82 9.12 -4.87
N SER A 48 9.16 8.04 -4.45
CA SER A 48 9.74 7.07 -3.52
C SER A 48 10.89 6.28 -4.16
N ARG A 49 10.76 5.87 -5.43
CA ARG A 49 11.83 5.21 -6.19
C ARG A 49 13.05 6.14 -6.32
N ALA A 50 12.83 7.41 -6.62
CA ALA A 50 13.90 8.40 -6.70
C ALA A 50 14.61 8.59 -5.35
N ALA A 51 13.86 8.62 -4.24
CA ALA A 51 14.43 8.70 -2.90
C ALA A 51 15.29 7.48 -2.54
N LEU A 52 14.82 6.27 -2.86
CA LEU A 52 15.58 5.03 -2.64
C LEU A 52 16.86 4.98 -3.49
N LEU A 53 16.81 5.41 -4.74
CA LEU A 53 18.00 5.52 -5.59
C LEU A 53 19.02 6.54 -5.04
N GLN A 54 18.54 7.65 -4.47
CA GLN A 54 19.39 8.64 -3.83
C GLN A 54 20.04 8.09 -2.54
N GLU A 55 19.31 7.29 -1.76
CA GLU A 55 19.84 6.57 -0.58
C GLU A 55 20.95 5.59 -0.98
N LEU A 56 20.71 4.77 -2.01
CA LEU A 56 21.68 3.80 -2.54
C LEU A 56 22.95 4.46 -3.11
N GLN A 57 22.91 5.74 -3.44
CA GLN A 57 24.09 6.50 -3.87
C GLN A 57 24.98 6.96 -2.71
N ARG A 58 24.50 6.89 -1.46
CA ARG A 58 25.34 7.26 -0.30
C ARG A 58 26.50 6.27 -0.15
N ALA A 59 27.69 6.81 0.09
CA ALA A 59 28.92 6.02 0.22
C ALA A 59 28.81 4.95 1.33
N GLU A 60 28.20 5.29 2.47
CA GLU A 60 28.03 4.36 3.59
C GLU A 60 27.15 3.15 3.23
N ILE A 61 26.06 3.37 2.49
CA ILE A 61 25.16 2.30 2.05
C ILE A 61 25.84 1.41 1.01
N ARG A 62 26.59 2.01 0.08
CA ARG A 62 27.37 1.26 -0.93
C ARG A 62 28.46 0.41 -0.31
N ASP A 63 29.20 0.96 0.65
CA ASP A 63 30.25 0.24 1.36
C ASP A 63 29.66 -0.95 2.14
N GLU A 64 28.50 -0.76 2.78
CA GLU A 64 27.81 -1.85 3.49
C GLU A 64 27.29 -2.94 2.53
N LEU A 65 26.72 -2.57 1.38
CA LEU A 65 26.32 -3.53 0.35
C LEU A 65 27.51 -4.36 -0.15
N VAL A 66 28.64 -3.70 -0.42
CA VAL A 66 29.88 -4.37 -0.84
C VAL A 66 30.41 -5.28 0.27
N ARG A 67 30.34 -4.87 1.54
CA ARG A 67 30.72 -5.72 2.69
C ARG A 67 29.86 -6.97 2.79
N GLN A 68 28.60 -6.90 2.40
CA GLN A 68 27.69 -8.04 2.31
C GLN A 68 27.87 -8.88 1.03
N GLY A 69 28.80 -8.50 0.15
CA GLY A 69 29.10 -9.19 -1.11
C GLY A 69 28.10 -8.89 -2.22
N ILE A 70 27.34 -7.81 -2.10
CA ILE A 70 26.31 -7.39 -3.06
C ILE A 70 26.87 -6.24 -3.91
N ASP A 71 26.78 -6.37 -5.23
CA ASP A 71 27.14 -5.29 -6.15
C ASP A 71 26.08 -4.17 -6.12
N PRO A 72 26.42 -2.92 -5.75
CA PRO A 72 25.48 -1.81 -5.76
C PRO A 72 24.79 -1.59 -7.11
N ALA A 73 25.50 -1.84 -8.22
CA ALA A 73 24.92 -1.68 -9.57
C ALA A 73 23.81 -2.72 -9.84
N GLU A 74 23.94 -3.92 -9.29
CA GLU A 74 22.92 -4.96 -9.38
C GLU A 74 21.66 -4.58 -8.59
N VAL A 75 21.82 -3.96 -7.41
CA VAL A 75 20.70 -3.48 -6.59
C VAL A 75 19.95 -2.35 -7.30
N GLU A 76 20.66 -1.40 -7.90
CA GLU A 76 20.05 -0.33 -8.70
C GLU A 76 19.26 -0.87 -9.89
N ALA A 77 19.82 -1.85 -10.61
CA ALA A 77 19.13 -2.50 -11.72
C ALA A 77 17.86 -3.24 -11.27
N ARG A 78 17.92 -3.97 -10.15
CA ARG A 78 16.75 -4.64 -9.56
C ARG A 78 15.69 -3.66 -9.12
N LEU A 79 16.08 -2.59 -8.43
CA LEU A 79 15.16 -1.53 -8.00
C LEU A 79 14.50 -0.85 -9.21
N SER A 80 15.20 -0.69 -10.33
CA SER A 80 14.64 -0.17 -11.58
C SER A 80 13.65 -1.15 -12.24
N ALA A 81 13.87 -2.45 -12.09
CA ALA A 81 13.04 -3.49 -12.67
C ALA A 81 11.76 -3.81 -11.85
N LEU A 82 11.71 -3.42 -10.57
CA LEU A 82 10.52 -3.60 -9.74
C LEU A 82 9.34 -2.80 -10.29
N SER A 83 8.15 -3.42 -10.24
CA SER A 83 6.89 -2.76 -10.56
C SER A 83 6.48 -1.80 -9.44
N ASP A 84 5.62 -0.85 -9.80
CA ASP A 84 5.16 0.17 -8.86
C ASP A 84 4.44 -0.42 -7.63
N ALA A 85 3.72 -1.53 -7.82
CA ALA A 85 3.06 -2.26 -6.75
C ALA A 85 4.07 -2.93 -5.79
N GLU A 86 5.16 -3.47 -6.31
CA GLU A 86 6.20 -4.12 -5.49
C GLU A 86 7.01 -3.10 -4.68
N ILE A 87 7.22 -1.90 -5.25
CA ILE A 87 7.86 -0.79 -4.51
C ILE A 87 6.97 -0.33 -3.35
N GLN A 88 5.66 -0.16 -3.57
CA GLN A 88 4.73 0.17 -2.49
C GLN A 88 4.74 -0.87 -1.38
N GLN A 89 4.68 -2.16 -1.73
CA GLN A 89 4.73 -3.23 -0.75
C GLN A 89 6.05 -3.24 0.04
N THR A 90 7.17 -2.92 -0.61
CA THR A 90 8.49 -2.82 0.06
C THR A 90 8.52 -1.64 1.02
N LEU A 91 8.00 -0.48 0.60
CA LEU A 91 7.91 0.72 1.43
C LEU A 91 7.01 0.49 2.64
N SER A 92 5.83 -0.13 2.48
CA SER A 92 4.95 -0.43 3.61
C SER A 92 5.63 -1.35 4.64
N GLN A 93 6.43 -2.32 4.20
CA GLN A 93 7.21 -3.17 5.12
C GLN A 93 8.34 -2.40 5.84
N MET A 94 8.98 -1.45 5.14
CA MET A 94 9.99 -0.57 5.75
C MET A 94 9.36 0.44 6.72
N GLU A 95 8.15 0.91 6.45
CA GLU A 95 7.35 1.75 7.35
C GLU A 95 6.91 0.96 8.57
N ASP A 96 6.45 -0.28 8.42
CA ASP A 96 6.07 -1.13 9.57
C ASP A 96 7.29 -1.48 10.44
N GLY A 97 8.47 -1.64 9.85
CA GLY A 97 9.72 -1.91 10.57
C GLY A 97 10.40 -0.66 11.15
N SER A 98 10.25 0.51 10.54
CA SER A 98 10.91 1.77 10.95
C SER A 98 9.98 2.81 11.57
N SER A 99 8.67 2.55 11.60
CA SER A 99 7.73 3.37 12.33
C SER A 99 8.16 3.37 13.79
N GLY A 100 8.72 4.50 14.22
CA GLY A 100 9.15 4.72 15.60
C GLY A 100 8.06 4.44 16.61
N ALA A 101 6.81 4.24 16.19
CA ALA A 101 5.73 3.67 17.01
C ALA A 101 6.16 2.40 17.79
N GLY A 102 7.00 1.53 17.23
CA GLY A 102 7.48 0.34 17.94
C GLY A 102 8.38 0.69 19.12
N ILE A 103 9.57 1.21 18.85
CA ILE A 103 10.58 1.47 19.90
C ILE A 103 10.29 2.77 20.66
N VAL A 104 10.00 3.87 19.95
CA VAL A 104 9.68 5.17 20.58
C VAL A 104 8.35 5.09 21.32
N GLY A 105 7.35 4.39 20.78
CA GLY A 105 6.08 4.17 21.48
C GLY A 105 6.23 3.30 22.72
N THR A 106 7.00 2.20 22.64
CA THR A 106 7.29 1.36 23.81
C THR A 106 8.09 2.12 24.88
N LEU A 107 9.14 2.84 24.49
CA LEU A 107 9.92 3.68 25.42
C LEU A 107 9.07 4.79 26.03
N GLY A 108 8.19 5.42 25.24
CA GLY A 108 7.23 6.41 25.71
C GLY A 108 6.24 5.82 26.73
N ALA A 109 5.71 4.62 26.49
CA ALA A 109 4.82 3.93 27.42
C ALA A 109 5.53 3.59 28.75
N ILE A 110 6.75 3.06 28.68
CA ILE A 110 7.57 2.80 29.87
C ILE A 110 7.84 4.11 30.63
N PHE A 111 8.19 5.17 29.91
CA PHE A 111 8.40 6.50 30.49
C PHE A 111 7.16 7.00 31.23
N ILE A 112 5.96 6.88 30.64
CA ILE A 112 4.70 7.29 31.28
C ILE A 112 4.41 6.47 32.53
N ILE A 113 4.59 5.14 32.48
CA ILE A 113 4.38 4.27 33.65
C ILE A 113 5.33 4.68 34.79
N LEU A 114 6.61 4.87 34.49
CA LEU A 114 7.61 5.31 35.45
C LEU A 114 7.33 6.72 35.98
N LEU A 115 6.86 7.63 35.12
CA LEU A 115 6.50 8.98 35.52
C LEU A 115 5.34 8.97 36.53
N ILE A 116 4.29 8.20 36.27
CA ILE A 116 3.14 8.08 37.19
C ILE A 116 3.58 7.46 38.52
N THR A 117 4.38 6.39 38.49
CA THR A 117 4.89 5.76 39.72
C THR A 117 5.86 6.65 40.50
N ASP A 118 6.60 7.54 39.84
CA ASP A 118 7.46 8.54 40.48
C ASP A 118 6.63 9.66 41.15
N ILE A 119 5.56 10.16 40.51
CA ILE A 119 4.63 11.15 41.12
C ILE A 119 3.94 10.58 42.37
N LEU A 120 3.58 9.29 42.34
CA LEU A 120 2.99 8.56 43.47
C LEU A 120 4.00 8.19 44.56
N CYS A 121 5.27 8.59 44.43
CA CYS A 121 6.36 8.27 45.35
C CYS A 121 6.68 6.77 45.49
N LEU A 122 6.30 5.94 44.52
CA LEU A 122 6.64 4.50 44.49
C LEU A 122 8.08 4.29 43.97
N THR A 123 8.55 5.17 43.08
CA THR A 123 9.93 5.20 42.60
C THR A 123 10.50 6.63 42.68
N ARG A 124 11.82 6.79 42.51
CA ARG A 124 12.50 8.11 42.38
C ARG A 124 13.54 8.07 41.27
N LEU A 125 13.05 8.05 40.03
CA LEU A 125 13.88 7.94 38.83
C LEU A 125 14.11 9.29 38.14
N PHE A 126 13.16 10.23 38.21
CA PHE A 126 13.27 11.50 37.51
C PHE A 126 13.43 12.67 38.49
N ASN A 127 14.50 13.46 38.32
CA ASN A 127 14.82 14.60 39.19
C ASN A 127 13.86 15.80 39.08
N PHE A 128 12.99 15.80 38.06
CA PHE A 128 12.00 16.85 37.84
C PHE A 128 10.62 16.52 38.44
N THR A 129 10.38 15.28 38.86
CA THR A 129 9.10 14.87 39.43
C THR A 129 9.03 15.29 40.90
N ARG A 130 7.92 15.92 41.30
CA ARG A 130 7.61 16.17 42.71
C ARG A 130 6.49 15.24 43.15
N CYS A 131 6.71 14.58 44.29
CA CYS A 131 5.68 13.84 44.99
C CYS A 131 4.46 14.72 45.23
N VAL A 132 3.31 14.31 44.69
CA VAL A 132 2.01 14.86 45.11
C VAL A 132 1.73 14.28 46.49
N ARG A 133 1.70 15.15 47.50
CA ARG A 133 1.42 14.79 48.88
C ARG A 133 -0.07 14.94 49.18
#